data_AF-A0A7V8YI99-F1
#
_entry.id   AF-A0A7V8YI99-F1
#
_cell.length_a   1.000
_cell.length_b   1.000
_cell.length_c   1.000
_cell.angle_alpha   90.00
_cell.angle_beta   90.00
_cell.angle_gamma   90.00
#
_symmetry.space_group_name_H-M   'P 1'
#
loop_
_entity.id
_entity.type
_entity.pdbx_description
1 polymer ?
#
loop_
_entity_poly.entity_id
_entity_poly.type
_entity_poly.pdbx_seq_one_letter_code
_entity_poly.pdbx_strand_id
1 'polypeptide(L)'
;MKRLIVGSLLSVPLGLTLACSGDPTESLRGGIVQLNASPTQVFVQRGRTTNVDVTAADSQGNQIATAFSAADVGPGITVERDLTFQPVYVNDSVLSAPSEAATFRFKVTANDLVSSSFKITAGGREITIPVNVSADPVTDVAVATVTSAGTTAADPTVLTLPPPFIFSDEVAVTFDAGGAIVGEKSADGSTLTIFPPPGTTSVGTITGVGLSYLPTSTTTATTDVALSISPTVPSRPGTDAPTTAPDITPASGSSTAFYDGTAFAAATCGANSGVPCQLYKVTLPADGSIDVTVGWSNTADLGAYILTEDGTADVIGFPDSGCDVLGNGADGGQESCTFDLTAGTYLLAVVFFGDFYAPVDPVPDWISLSVTAP
;
A
#
# COMPACT_ATOMS: atom_id res chain seq x y z
N MET A 1 16.99 -66.33 -74.82
CA MET A 1 17.27 -64.87 -74.69
C MET A 1 16.15 -64.10 -75.36
N LYS A 2 15.21 -63.54 -74.59
CA LYS A 2 14.13 -62.67 -75.10
C LYS A 2 14.36 -61.27 -74.53
N ARG A 3 14.46 -60.27 -75.42
CA ARG A 3 14.75 -58.88 -75.09
C ARG A 3 13.47 -58.12 -74.72
N LEU A 4 13.59 -57.30 -73.68
CA LEU A 4 12.57 -56.40 -73.13
C LEU A 4 12.26 -55.25 -74.11
N ILE A 5 10.97 -54.94 -74.28
CA ILE A 5 10.47 -53.75 -74.96
C ILE A 5 10.31 -52.65 -73.91
N VAL A 6 10.98 -51.51 -74.13
CA VAL A 6 10.77 -50.27 -73.37
C VAL A 6 9.69 -49.48 -74.09
N GLY A 7 8.53 -49.33 -73.44
CA GLY A 7 7.43 -48.47 -73.88
C GLY A 7 7.22 -47.33 -72.88
N SER A 8 7.76 -46.17 -73.23
CA SER A 8 7.19 -44.83 -73.04
C SER A 8 6.10 -44.64 -71.96
N LEU A 9 6.50 -44.06 -70.83
CA LEU A 9 5.63 -43.30 -69.92
C LEU A 9 5.94 -41.81 -70.12
N LEU A 10 5.06 -41.14 -70.85
CA LEU A 10 5.02 -39.69 -71.03
C LEU A 10 3.67 -39.23 -70.47
N SER A 11 3.66 -38.08 -69.80
CA SER A 11 2.53 -37.35 -69.19
C SER A 11 2.25 -37.64 -67.70
N VAL A 12 2.76 -36.77 -66.81
CA VAL A 12 2.00 -35.85 -65.92
C VAL A 12 3.01 -34.93 -65.20
N PRO A 13 3.16 -33.65 -65.61
CA PRO A 13 3.68 -32.66 -64.67
C PRO A 13 2.88 -31.33 -64.73
N LEU A 14 1.54 -31.40 -64.69
CA LEU A 14 0.70 -30.17 -64.63
C LEU A 14 -0.17 -30.07 -63.35
N GLY A 15 -0.08 -31.00 -62.41
CA GLY A 15 -0.85 -30.97 -61.15
C GLY A 15 -0.10 -30.41 -59.92
N LEU A 16 1.21 -30.17 -60.03
CA LEU A 16 2.06 -29.85 -58.87
C LEU A 16 2.12 -28.35 -58.51
N THR A 17 1.61 -27.45 -59.37
CA THR A 17 1.60 -26.01 -59.09
C THR A 17 0.35 -25.52 -58.36
N LEU A 18 -0.68 -26.37 -58.19
CA LEU A 18 -1.88 -26.08 -57.39
C LEU A 18 -1.87 -26.72 -55.99
N ALA A 19 -0.86 -27.54 -55.69
CA ALA A 19 -0.76 -28.28 -54.41
C ALA A 19 0.05 -27.54 -53.33
N CYS A 20 0.56 -26.34 -53.60
CA CYS A 20 1.35 -25.54 -52.65
C CYS A 20 0.59 -24.32 -52.08
N SER A 21 -0.72 -24.20 -52.30
CA SER A 21 -1.49 -23.03 -51.86
C SER A 21 -2.48 -23.29 -50.73
N GLY A 22 -2.41 -24.42 -50.03
CA GLY A 22 -3.26 -24.69 -48.87
C GLY A 22 -2.73 -25.85 -48.04
N ASP A 23 -2.67 -25.67 -46.73
CA ASP A 23 -2.38 -26.75 -45.79
C ASP A 23 -3.51 -27.78 -45.87
N PRO A 24 -3.26 -29.03 -46.32
CA PRO A 24 -4.31 -30.02 -46.52
C PRO A 24 -5.00 -30.44 -45.21
N THR A 25 -4.49 -30.00 -44.05
CA THR A 25 -5.08 -30.26 -42.73
C THR A 25 -6.02 -29.15 -42.25
N GLU A 26 -6.16 -28.03 -42.97
CA GLU A 26 -6.93 -26.86 -42.53
C GLU A 26 -8.40 -27.19 -42.18
N SER A 27 -9.05 -28.04 -42.99
CA SER A 27 -10.43 -28.48 -42.75
C SER A 27 -10.60 -29.41 -41.54
N LEU A 28 -9.52 -30.01 -41.04
CA LEU A 28 -9.52 -30.91 -39.88
C LEU A 28 -9.32 -30.17 -38.54
N ARG A 29 -8.89 -28.91 -38.57
CA ARG A 29 -8.56 -28.14 -37.35
C ARG A 29 -9.77 -27.55 -36.62
N GLY A 30 -10.98 -27.66 -37.18
CA GLY A 30 -12.21 -27.23 -36.49
C GLY A 30 -12.33 -25.73 -36.20
N GLY A 31 -11.42 -24.91 -36.74
CA GLY A 31 -11.39 -23.47 -36.56
C GLY A 31 -10.85 -23.01 -35.20
N ILE A 32 -11.00 -21.71 -34.92
CA ILE A 32 -10.48 -21.08 -33.71
C ILE A 32 -11.41 -21.39 -32.53
N VAL A 33 -10.85 -22.03 -31.51
CA VAL A 33 -11.59 -22.38 -30.28
C VAL A 33 -11.19 -21.47 -29.12
N GLN A 34 -9.95 -20.96 -29.12
CA GLN A 34 -9.45 -20.11 -28.04
C GLN A 34 -8.50 -19.02 -28.54
N LEU A 35 -8.46 -17.91 -27.78
CA LEU A 35 -7.42 -16.89 -27.87
C LEU A 35 -6.62 -16.92 -26.58
N ASN A 36 -5.29 -16.88 -26.68
CA ASN A 36 -4.37 -16.89 -25.56
C ASN A 36 -3.58 -15.58 -25.56
N ALA A 37 -3.70 -14.80 -24.48
CA ALA A 37 -2.92 -13.58 -24.28
C ALA A 37 -1.73 -13.83 -23.34
N SER A 38 -0.59 -13.23 -23.66
CA SER A 38 0.61 -13.22 -22.82
C SER A 38 1.17 -11.79 -22.73
N PRO A 39 1.12 -11.14 -21.56
CA PRO A 39 0.48 -11.62 -20.33
C PRO A 39 -1.06 -11.62 -20.41
N THR A 40 -1.72 -12.36 -19.52
CA THR A 40 -3.20 -12.38 -19.41
C THR A 40 -3.76 -11.16 -18.66
N GLN A 41 -2.90 -10.45 -17.92
CA GLN A 41 -3.20 -9.18 -17.26
C GLN A 41 -1.98 -8.27 -17.42
N VAL A 42 -2.25 -6.98 -17.65
CA VAL A 42 -1.20 -5.98 -17.85
C VAL A 42 -1.08 -5.11 -16.60
N PHE A 43 0.14 -5.01 -16.08
CA PHE A 43 0.54 -3.98 -15.14
C PHE A 43 1.54 -3.07 -15.86
N VAL A 44 1.23 -1.79 -15.93
CA VAL A 44 2.04 -0.82 -16.67
C VAL A 44 2.03 0.49 -15.91
N GLN A 45 3.19 1.11 -15.77
CA GLN A 45 3.31 2.42 -15.13
C GLN A 45 2.79 3.51 -16.08
N ARG A 46 2.15 4.55 -15.53
CA ARG A 46 1.68 5.69 -16.33
C ARG A 46 2.81 6.27 -17.19
N GLY A 47 2.50 6.61 -18.44
CA GLY A 47 3.47 7.09 -19.43
C GLY A 47 4.36 6.01 -20.04
N ARG A 48 4.18 4.73 -19.67
CA ARG A 48 4.93 3.60 -20.25
C ARG A 48 4.07 2.77 -21.20
N THR A 49 4.78 2.05 -22.07
CA THR A 49 4.19 1.08 -23.00
C THR A 49 4.69 -0.31 -22.66
N THR A 50 3.80 -1.29 -22.72
CA THR A 50 4.13 -2.70 -22.63
C THR A 50 3.48 -3.49 -23.77
N ASN A 51 3.99 -4.68 -24.03
CA ASN A 51 3.54 -5.51 -25.14
C ASN A 51 2.67 -6.65 -24.64
N VAL A 52 1.63 -6.97 -25.40
CA VAL A 52 0.79 -8.16 -25.19
C VAL A 52 0.74 -8.96 -26.47
N ASP A 53 1.18 -10.21 -26.39
CA ASP A 53 1.13 -11.14 -27.52
C ASP A 53 -0.16 -11.96 -27.42
N VAL A 54 -0.96 -11.97 -28.49
CA VAL A 54 -2.22 -12.72 -28.55
C VAL A 54 -2.16 -13.73 -29.69
N THR A 55 -2.43 -14.99 -29.35
CA THR A 55 -2.35 -16.14 -30.25
C THR A 55 -3.71 -16.80 -30.39
N ALA A 56 -4.10 -17.16 -31.61
CA ALA A 56 -5.31 -17.94 -31.89
C ALA A 56 -4.97 -19.42 -32.04
N ALA A 57 -5.74 -20.30 -31.39
CA ALA A 57 -5.51 -21.73 -31.44
C ALA A 57 -6.80 -22.55 -31.59
N ASP A 58 -6.65 -23.75 -32.16
CA ASP A 58 -7.70 -24.78 -32.22
C ASP A 58 -7.85 -25.54 -30.88
N SER A 59 -8.75 -26.53 -30.87
CA SER A 59 -8.99 -27.41 -29.73
C SER A 59 -7.81 -28.32 -29.35
N GLN A 60 -6.82 -28.46 -30.24
CA GLN A 60 -5.61 -29.25 -30.02
C GLN A 60 -4.41 -28.36 -29.60
N GLY A 61 -4.60 -27.03 -29.54
CA GLY A 61 -3.56 -26.07 -29.21
C GLY A 61 -2.67 -25.69 -30.40
N ASN A 62 -2.98 -26.13 -31.62
CA ASN A 62 -2.25 -25.68 -32.79
C ASN A 62 -2.63 -24.23 -33.10
N GLN A 63 -1.64 -23.44 -33.50
CA GLN A 63 -1.87 -22.06 -33.87
C GLN A 63 -2.60 -21.97 -35.23
N ILE A 64 -3.55 -21.04 -35.34
CA ILE A 64 -4.30 -20.78 -36.56
C ILE A 64 -4.08 -19.33 -36.99
N ALA A 65 -3.71 -19.14 -38.26
CA ALA A 65 -3.58 -17.81 -38.82
C ALA A 65 -4.95 -17.13 -38.97
N THR A 66 -5.08 -15.91 -38.45
CA THR A 66 -6.30 -15.11 -38.58
C THR A 66 -6.00 -13.61 -38.43
N ALA A 67 -6.97 -12.77 -38.77
CA ALA A 67 -6.91 -11.35 -38.47
C ALA A 67 -7.31 -11.09 -37.01
N PHE A 68 -6.61 -10.18 -36.35
CA PHE A 68 -6.94 -9.71 -35.01
C PHE A 68 -7.26 -8.22 -35.05
N SER A 69 -8.21 -7.80 -34.22
CA SER A 69 -8.50 -6.40 -33.97
C SER A 69 -8.62 -6.13 -32.48
N ALA A 70 -8.09 -4.97 -32.06
CA ALA A 70 -8.39 -4.43 -30.74
C ALA A 70 -9.73 -3.70 -30.79
N ALA A 71 -10.56 -3.92 -29.78
CA ALA A 71 -11.88 -3.32 -29.60
C ALA A 71 -12.10 -3.00 -28.11
N ASP A 72 -13.16 -2.24 -27.82
CA ASP A 72 -13.58 -1.91 -26.46
C ASP A 72 -12.41 -1.42 -25.56
N VAL A 73 -11.51 -0.59 -26.12
CA VAL A 73 -10.38 -0.04 -25.38
C VAL A 73 -10.93 0.93 -24.34
N GLY A 74 -10.79 0.57 -23.06
CA GLY A 74 -11.26 1.37 -21.94
C GLY A 74 -10.49 2.69 -21.79
N PRO A 75 -10.98 3.61 -20.94
CA PRO A 75 -10.34 4.90 -20.72
C PRO A 75 -8.92 4.75 -20.15
N GLY A 76 -8.12 5.81 -20.30
CA GLY A 76 -6.77 5.92 -19.71
C GLY A 76 -5.68 5.04 -20.32
N ILE A 77 -5.99 4.26 -21.36
CA ILE A 77 -5.03 3.44 -22.11
C ILE A 77 -5.20 3.63 -23.62
N THR A 78 -4.13 3.39 -24.38
CA THR A 78 -4.19 3.21 -25.84
C THR A 78 -3.64 1.86 -26.21
N VAL A 79 -4.26 1.22 -27.21
CA VAL A 79 -3.88 -0.11 -27.68
C VAL A 79 -3.71 -0.05 -29.19
N GLU A 80 -2.51 -0.36 -29.64
CA GLU A 80 -2.15 -0.35 -31.06
C GLU A 80 -1.48 -1.65 -31.44
N ARG A 81 -1.74 -2.12 -32.66
CA ARG A 81 -1.02 -3.28 -33.18
C ARG A 81 0.44 -2.92 -33.45
N ASP A 82 1.37 -3.75 -32.99
CA ASP A 82 2.79 -3.57 -33.30
C ASP A 82 3.09 -4.05 -34.73
N LEU A 83 3.15 -3.09 -35.66
CA LEU A 83 3.42 -3.37 -37.07
C LEU A 83 4.86 -3.86 -37.34
N THR A 84 5.74 -3.80 -36.33
CA THR A 84 7.12 -4.30 -36.43
C THR A 84 7.29 -5.73 -35.94
N PHE A 85 6.24 -6.32 -35.37
CA PHE A 85 6.28 -7.70 -34.87
C PHE A 85 6.05 -8.70 -36.00
N GLN A 86 7.04 -9.57 -36.24
CA GLN A 86 7.03 -10.62 -37.27
C GLN A 86 6.58 -10.11 -38.66
N PRO A 87 7.29 -9.14 -39.25
CA PRO A 87 6.94 -8.64 -40.58
C PRO A 87 7.20 -9.71 -41.64
N VAL A 88 6.41 -9.69 -42.71
CA VAL A 88 6.60 -10.53 -43.90
C VAL A 88 6.95 -9.65 -45.10
N TYR A 89 7.64 -10.21 -46.08
CA TYR A 89 7.87 -9.51 -47.34
C TYR A 89 6.59 -9.51 -48.19
N VAL A 90 6.13 -8.32 -48.55
CA VAL A 90 5.12 -8.11 -49.58
C VAL A 90 5.83 -7.79 -50.88
N ASN A 91 5.49 -8.55 -51.93
CA ASN A 91 6.08 -8.44 -53.27
C ASN A 91 7.63 -8.45 -53.25
N ASP A 92 8.23 -9.30 -52.42
CA ASP A 92 9.69 -9.53 -52.29
C ASP A 92 10.55 -8.29 -52.04
N SER A 93 9.98 -7.18 -51.60
CA SER A 93 10.69 -5.89 -51.56
C SER A 93 10.35 -4.99 -50.37
N VAL A 94 9.18 -5.18 -49.74
CA VAL A 94 8.75 -4.35 -48.61
C VAL A 94 8.37 -5.23 -47.43
N LEU A 95 8.99 -5.00 -46.27
CA LEU A 95 8.55 -5.62 -45.01
C LEU A 95 7.26 -4.92 -44.54
N SER A 96 6.19 -5.69 -44.37
CA SER A 96 4.96 -5.21 -43.74
C SER A 96 4.40 -6.24 -42.78
N ALA A 97 3.61 -5.78 -41.81
CA ALA A 97 2.86 -6.67 -40.95
C ALA A 97 1.83 -7.46 -41.81
N PRO A 98 1.74 -8.80 -41.69
CA PRO A 98 0.79 -9.58 -42.48
C PRO A 98 -0.66 -9.23 -42.09
N SER A 99 -1.63 -9.36 -43.00
CA SER A 99 -3.04 -9.15 -42.67
C SER A 99 -3.58 -10.20 -41.70
N GLU A 100 -3.03 -11.42 -41.76
CA GLU A 100 -3.38 -12.56 -40.90
C GLU A 100 -2.10 -13.26 -40.42
N ALA A 101 -2.08 -13.66 -39.15
CA ALA A 101 -1.00 -14.46 -38.56
C ALA A 101 -1.53 -15.30 -37.40
N ALA A 102 -0.75 -16.27 -36.94
CA ALA A 102 -1.08 -17.06 -35.75
C ALA A 102 -1.09 -16.21 -34.46
N THR A 103 -0.19 -15.24 -34.40
CA THR A 103 0.05 -14.39 -33.23
C THR A 103 0.25 -12.94 -33.67
N PHE A 104 -0.36 -11.99 -32.96
CA PHE A 104 0.00 -10.58 -33.06
C PHE A 104 0.38 -9.98 -31.71
N ARG A 105 1.26 -9.00 -31.78
CA ARG A 105 1.66 -8.16 -30.64
C ARG A 105 0.87 -6.86 -30.65
N PHE A 106 0.38 -6.47 -29.49
CA PHE A 106 -0.28 -5.21 -29.23
C PHE A 106 0.55 -4.40 -28.24
N LYS A 107 0.79 -3.12 -28.55
CA LYS A 107 1.39 -2.14 -27.65
C LYS A 107 0.27 -1.50 -26.83
N VAL A 108 0.34 -1.67 -25.52
CA VAL A 108 -0.57 -1.06 -24.55
C VAL A 108 0.18 0.08 -23.87
N THR A 109 -0.25 1.32 -24.11
CA THR A 109 0.33 2.51 -23.49
C THR A 109 -0.60 3.05 -22.43
N ALA A 110 -0.07 3.33 -21.25
CA ALA A 110 -0.83 3.89 -20.14
C ALA A 110 -0.77 5.42 -20.14
N ASN A 111 -1.93 6.07 -20.18
CA ASN A 111 -2.04 7.53 -20.23
C ASN A 111 -2.49 8.12 -18.88
N ASP A 112 -3.40 7.43 -18.18
CA ASP A 112 -3.96 7.87 -16.90
C ASP A 112 -3.91 6.76 -15.85
N LEU A 113 -3.96 7.16 -14.57
CA LEU A 113 -4.07 6.22 -13.44
C LEU A 113 -5.48 5.63 -13.39
N VAL A 114 -5.63 4.41 -13.91
CA VAL A 114 -6.91 3.74 -14.01
C VAL A 114 -6.77 2.21 -13.92
N SER A 115 -7.84 1.55 -13.50
CA SER A 115 -8.09 0.14 -13.80
C SER A 115 -9.01 0.05 -15.01
N SER A 116 -8.50 -0.50 -16.10
CA SER A 116 -9.12 -0.50 -17.42
C SER A 116 -9.02 -1.89 -18.05
N SER A 117 -9.47 -2.04 -19.29
CA SER A 117 -9.31 -3.25 -20.07
C SER A 117 -9.44 -2.96 -21.55
N PHE A 118 -9.06 -3.93 -22.39
CA PHE A 118 -9.38 -3.92 -23.80
C PHE A 118 -9.73 -5.32 -24.26
N LYS A 119 -10.42 -5.44 -25.39
CA LYS A 119 -10.71 -6.72 -26.02
C LYS A 119 -9.87 -6.92 -27.26
N ILE A 120 -9.46 -8.17 -27.47
CA ILE A 120 -8.94 -8.63 -28.76
C ILE A 120 -9.94 -9.62 -29.36
N THR A 121 -10.31 -9.40 -30.61
CA THR A 121 -11.21 -10.28 -31.37
C THR A 121 -10.48 -10.93 -32.53
N ALA A 122 -10.70 -12.23 -32.74
CA ALA A 122 -10.10 -13.01 -33.82
C ALA A 122 -10.97 -14.24 -34.14
N GLY A 123 -11.27 -14.47 -35.43
CA GLY A 123 -12.07 -15.62 -35.90
C GLY A 123 -13.40 -15.85 -35.15
N GLY A 124 -14.11 -14.79 -34.79
CA GLY A 124 -15.38 -14.86 -34.05
C GLY A 124 -15.25 -15.16 -32.55
N ARG A 125 -14.02 -15.15 -32.02
CA ARG A 125 -13.73 -15.23 -30.57
C ARG A 125 -13.29 -13.88 -30.04
N GLU A 126 -13.44 -13.69 -28.73
CA GLU A 126 -12.96 -12.53 -28.01
C GLU A 126 -12.23 -12.95 -26.73
N ILE A 127 -11.24 -12.14 -26.34
CA ILE A 127 -10.57 -12.20 -25.03
C ILE A 127 -10.50 -10.79 -24.46
N THR A 128 -10.85 -10.64 -23.19
CA THR A 128 -10.71 -9.37 -22.46
C THR A 128 -9.41 -9.42 -21.66
N ILE A 129 -8.57 -8.39 -21.82
CA ILE A 129 -7.29 -8.28 -21.15
C ILE A 129 -7.37 -7.10 -20.15
N PRO A 130 -7.40 -7.36 -18.83
CA PRO A 130 -7.39 -6.32 -17.83
C PRO A 130 -6.05 -5.57 -17.82
N VAL A 131 -6.11 -4.26 -17.58
CA VAL A 131 -4.96 -3.37 -17.50
C VAL A 131 -5.05 -2.55 -16.22
N ASN A 132 -4.07 -2.67 -15.33
CA ASN A 132 -3.94 -1.81 -14.17
C ASN A 132 -2.75 -0.86 -14.37
N VAL A 133 -3.03 0.45 -14.31
CA VAL A 133 -2.00 1.47 -14.43
C VAL A 133 -1.48 1.86 -13.07
N SER A 134 -0.18 1.65 -12.81
CA SER A 134 0.48 2.07 -11.57
C SER A 134 1.02 3.50 -11.67
N ALA A 135 1.15 4.17 -10.53
CA ALA A 135 1.76 5.49 -10.44
C ALA A 135 3.25 5.46 -10.78
N ASP A 136 3.74 6.51 -11.44
CA ASP A 136 5.17 6.82 -11.50
C ASP A 136 5.60 7.48 -10.18
N PRO A 137 6.53 6.91 -9.42
CA PRO A 137 6.92 7.44 -8.10
C PRO A 137 7.61 8.81 -8.17
N VAL A 138 8.01 9.27 -9.37
CA VAL A 138 8.66 10.56 -9.58
C VAL A 138 7.67 11.61 -10.11
N THR A 139 6.80 11.24 -11.06
CA THR A 139 5.91 12.23 -11.71
C THR A 139 4.47 12.21 -11.22
N ASP A 140 4.02 11.13 -10.58
CA ASP A 140 2.65 10.99 -10.04
C ASP A 140 2.65 11.06 -8.51
N VAL A 141 3.41 12.00 -7.94
CA VAL A 141 3.37 12.27 -6.49
C VAL A 141 2.04 12.94 -6.14
N ALA A 142 1.20 12.25 -5.37
CA ALA A 142 -0.06 12.81 -4.94
C ALA A 142 0.18 13.99 -3.98
N VAL A 143 -0.76 14.93 -3.99
CA VAL A 143 -0.80 16.03 -3.02
C VAL A 143 -2.07 15.88 -2.21
N ALA A 144 -1.93 15.64 -0.92
CA ALA A 144 -3.04 15.56 0.02
C ALA A 144 -3.45 16.96 0.45
N THR A 145 -4.73 17.28 0.30
CA THR A 145 -5.31 18.55 0.74
C THR A 145 -5.47 18.53 2.26
N VAL A 146 -4.95 19.55 2.93
CA VAL A 146 -5.25 19.80 4.36
C VAL A 146 -6.63 20.44 4.45
N THR A 147 -7.64 19.64 4.83
CA THR A 147 -9.04 20.09 4.88
C THR A 147 -9.41 20.77 6.19
N SER A 148 -8.73 20.41 7.28
CA SER A 148 -8.70 21.13 8.55
C SER A 148 -7.31 21.00 9.15
N ALA A 149 -6.81 22.08 9.76
CA ALA A 149 -5.52 22.09 10.45
C ALA A 149 -5.73 22.52 11.89
N GLY A 150 -5.25 21.69 12.81
CA GLY A 150 -5.06 22.08 14.19
C GLY A 150 -4.03 23.20 14.33
N THR A 151 -4.14 24.03 15.37
CA THR A 151 -3.09 25.02 15.70
C THR A 151 -2.17 24.52 16.82
N THR A 152 -2.60 23.49 17.53
CA THR A 152 -1.85 22.82 18.59
C THR A 152 -1.71 21.34 18.26
N ALA A 153 -0.74 20.66 18.88
CA ALA A 153 -0.53 19.22 18.67
C ALA A 153 -1.70 18.36 19.20
N ALA A 154 -2.60 18.92 20.02
CA ALA A 154 -3.81 18.25 20.49
C ALA A 154 -4.98 18.35 19.49
N ASP A 155 -4.89 19.27 18.53
CA ASP A 155 -5.95 19.48 17.55
C ASP A 155 -5.73 18.57 16.33
N PRO A 156 -6.74 17.79 15.91
CA PRO A 156 -6.61 16.92 14.75
C PRO A 156 -6.44 17.73 13.45
N THR A 157 -5.62 17.20 12.56
CA THR A 157 -5.46 17.69 11.18
C THR A 157 -5.98 16.63 10.22
N VAL A 158 -6.89 16.99 9.31
CA VAL A 158 -7.50 16.05 8.37
C VAL A 158 -6.91 16.24 6.97
N LEU A 159 -6.29 15.17 6.48
CA LEU A 159 -5.72 15.06 5.14
C LEU A 159 -6.70 14.35 4.21
N THR A 160 -6.81 14.80 2.96
CA THR A 160 -7.62 14.16 1.92
C THR A 160 -6.81 13.95 0.65
N LEU A 161 -6.75 12.71 0.18
CA LEU A 161 -6.11 12.37 -1.09
C LEU A 161 -7.08 12.56 -2.27
N PRO A 162 -6.60 13.04 -3.43
CA PRO A 162 -7.40 13.06 -4.65
C PRO A 162 -7.58 11.63 -5.20
N PRO A 163 -8.72 11.30 -5.81
CA PRO A 163 -8.86 10.05 -6.54
C PRO A 163 -7.80 9.91 -7.65
N PRO A 164 -7.29 8.70 -7.93
CA PRO A 164 -7.66 7.42 -7.32
C PRO A 164 -6.81 7.02 -6.10
N PHE A 165 -6.10 7.95 -5.47
CA PHE A 165 -5.20 7.63 -4.35
C PHE A 165 -5.94 7.37 -3.04
N ILE A 166 -5.40 6.47 -2.23
CA ILE A 166 -5.88 6.12 -0.88
C ILE A 166 -4.71 5.95 0.09
N PHE A 167 -4.96 6.12 1.39
CA PHE A 167 -4.02 5.81 2.45
C PHE A 167 -4.04 4.30 2.75
N SER A 168 -2.87 3.65 2.79
CA SER A 168 -2.72 2.26 3.19
C SER A 168 -2.91 2.08 4.70
N ASP A 169 -2.88 0.84 5.18
CA ASP A 169 -2.89 0.56 6.62
C ASP A 169 -1.54 0.88 7.28
N GLU A 170 -0.47 0.92 6.50
CA GLU A 170 0.90 1.25 6.93
C GLU A 170 1.26 2.71 6.63
N VAL A 171 0.26 3.60 6.57
CA VAL A 171 0.49 5.02 6.29
C VAL A 171 1.32 5.64 7.42
N ALA A 172 2.30 6.46 7.05
CA ALA A 172 3.02 7.30 7.99
C ALA A 172 3.13 8.72 7.44
N VAL A 173 3.08 9.71 8.33
CA VAL A 173 3.23 11.12 7.98
C VAL A 173 4.36 11.72 8.80
N THR A 174 5.34 12.33 8.13
CA THR A 174 6.53 12.92 8.75
C THR A 174 6.65 14.40 8.40
N PHE A 175 7.10 15.18 9.38
CA PHE A 175 7.36 16.61 9.29
C PHE A 175 8.80 16.91 9.75
N ASP A 176 9.21 18.18 9.65
CA ASP A 176 10.47 18.68 10.18
C ASP A 176 10.66 18.40 11.69
N ALA A 177 9.56 18.43 12.44
CA ALA A 177 9.54 18.17 13.89
C ALA A 177 9.40 16.67 14.26
N GLY A 178 9.26 15.75 13.28
CA GLY A 178 9.18 14.31 13.52
C GLY A 178 7.98 13.61 12.88
N GLY A 179 7.70 12.37 13.31
CA GLY A 179 6.54 11.60 12.87
C GLY A 179 5.25 12.04 13.54
N ALA A 180 4.20 12.29 12.75
CA ALA A 180 2.86 12.55 13.27
C ALA A 180 2.22 11.28 13.81
N ILE A 181 1.34 11.43 14.80
CA ILE A 181 0.50 10.32 15.23
C ILE A 181 -0.61 10.14 14.21
N VAL A 182 -0.76 8.92 13.68
CA VAL A 182 -1.83 8.56 12.77
C VAL A 182 -3.09 8.24 13.58
N GLY A 183 -4.17 8.96 13.32
CA GLY A 183 -5.48 8.73 13.92
C GLY A 183 -6.40 7.94 12.97
N GLU A 184 -7.67 8.32 12.93
CA GLU A 184 -8.67 7.61 12.13
C GLU A 184 -8.46 7.76 10.61
N LYS A 185 -8.70 6.67 9.89
CA LYS A 185 -8.78 6.63 8.43
C LYS A 185 -10.21 6.35 8.00
N SER A 186 -10.71 7.04 6.97
CA SER A 186 -12.04 6.74 6.44
C SER A 186 -12.11 5.35 5.81
N ALA A 187 -13.32 4.75 5.79
CA ALA A 187 -13.54 3.41 5.24
C ALA A 187 -13.18 3.27 3.75
N ASP A 188 -13.21 4.36 2.98
CA ASP A 188 -12.79 4.40 1.58
C ASP A 188 -11.29 4.71 1.41
N GLY A 189 -10.56 4.93 2.50
CA GLY A 189 -9.14 5.27 2.53
C GLY A 189 -8.79 6.65 1.98
N SER A 190 -9.77 7.51 1.66
CA SER A 190 -9.53 8.81 1.03
C SER A 190 -9.13 9.91 2.01
N THR A 191 -9.48 9.75 3.30
CA THR A 191 -9.19 10.73 4.35
C THR A 191 -8.43 10.09 5.51
N LEU A 192 -7.55 10.88 6.12
CA LEU A 192 -6.74 10.50 7.27
C LEU A 192 -6.72 11.64 8.28
N THR A 193 -7.01 11.33 9.54
CA THR A 193 -6.78 12.25 10.65
C THR A 193 -5.39 11.99 11.21
N ILE A 194 -4.63 13.05 11.45
CA ILE A 194 -3.32 12.99 12.08
C ILE A 194 -3.20 14.02 13.20
N PHE A 195 -2.26 13.80 14.11
CA PHE A 195 -1.81 14.76 15.10
C PHE A 195 -0.34 15.08 14.79
N PRO A 196 -0.05 16.20 14.12
CA PRO A 196 1.32 16.54 13.77
C PRO A 196 2.14 16.90 15.02
N PRO A 197 3.47 16.68 15.00
CA PRO A 197 4.31 16.96 16.16
C PRO A 197 4.29 18.43 16.58
N PRO A 198 4.45 18.71 17.89
CA PRO A 198 4.62 20.06 18.40
C PRO A 198 5.79 20.78 17.71
N GLY A 199 5.57 22.01 17.25
CA GLY A 199 6.62 22.81 16.59
C GLY A 199 6.79 22.55 15.09
N THR A 200 5.93 21.73 14.47
CA THR A 200 5.92 21.53 13.02
C THR A 200 5.80 22.87 12.26
N THR A 201 6.68 23.10 11.28
CA THR A 201 6.63 24.27 10.38
C THR A 201 6.73 23.93 8.89
N SER A 202 6.71 22.65 8.53
CA SER A 202 6.94 22.17 7.18
C SER A 202 5.68 21.61 6.50
N VAL A 203 5.81 21.32 5.20
CA VAL A 203 4.93 20.35 4.53
C VAL A 203 5.18 18.96 5.10
N GLY A 204 4.13 18.13 5.13
CA GLY A 204 4.23 16.73 5.54
C GLY A 204 4.63 15.85 4.37
N THR A 205 5.53 14.90 4.61
CA THR A 205 5.79 13.78 3.69
C THR A 205 4.96 12.59 4.14
N ILE A 206 4.21 12.01 3.21
CA ILE A 206 3.30 10.90 3.46
C ILE A 206 3.84 9.66 2.74
N THR A 207 4.09 8.58 3.46
CA THR A 207 4.40 7.26 2.89
C THR A 207 3.20 6.34 3.04
N GLY A 208 3.11 5.29 2.22
CA GLY A 208 1.97 4.37 2.29
C GLY A 208 0.74 4.89 1.54
N VAL A 209 0.93 5.62 0.44
CA VAL A 209 -0.18 6.04 -0.43
C VAL A 209 -0.33 5.06 -1.58
N GLY A 210 -1.48 4.40 -1.69
CA GLY A 210 -1.79 3.44 -2.75
C GLY A 210 -2.80 3.98 -3.76
N LEU A 211 -3.12 3.16 -4.77
CA LEU A 211 -4.25 3.38 -5.67
C LEU A 211 -5.41 2.50 -5.21
N SER A 212 -6.65 2.97 -5.28
CA SER A 212 -7.83 2.21 -4.82
C SER A 212 -7.98 0.82 -5.48
N TYR A 213 -7.48 0.67 -6.69
CA TYR A 213 -7.48 -0.59 -7.45
C TYR A 213 -6.13 -1.34 -7.41
N LEU A 214 -5.09 -0.79 -6.75
CA LEU A 214 -3.79 -1.40 -6.47
C LEU A 214 -3.26 -0.99 -5.08
N PRO A 215 -3.97 -1.33 -3.99
CA PRO A 215 -3.68 -0.80 -2.65
C PRO A 215 -2.32 -1.21 -2.09
N THR A 216 -1.78 -2.35 -2.54
CA THR A 216 -0.49 -2.89 -2.08
C THR A 216 0.74 -2.25 -2.75
N SER A 217 0.54 -1.52 -3.85
CA SER A 217 1.60 -0.78 -4.54
C SER A 217 1.62 0.64 -4.01
N THR A 218 2.42 0.89 -2.98
CA THR A 218 2.48 2.19 -2.33
C THR A 218 3.49 3.14 -2.98
N THR A 219 3.23 4.43 -2.85
CA THR A 219 4.06 5.57 -3.25
C THR A 219 4.04 6.60 -2.12
N THR A 220 4.67 7.76 -2.37
CA THR A 220 4.65 8.91 -1.48
C THR A 220 3.69 9.99 -1.94
N ALA A 221 3.26 10.82 -1.00
CA ALA A 221 2.52 12.05 -1.22
C ALA A 221 3.08 13.16 -0.33
N THR A 222 2.61 14.39 -0.55
CA THR A 222 2.91 15.53 0.32
C THR A 222 1.63 16.26 0.71
N THR A 223 1.64 17.00 1.81
CA THR A 223 0.55 17.95 2.09
C THR A 223 0.63 19.15 1.13
N ASP A 224 -0.52 19.71 0.75
CA ASP A 224 -0.60 20.88 -0.14
C ASP A 224 -0.08 22.18 0.49
N VAL A 225 -0.11 22.25 1.82
CA VAL A 225 0.38 23.39 2.59
C VAL A 225 1.33 22.95 3.71
N ALA A 226 2.20 23.86 4.12
CA ALA A 226 2.97 23.71 5.34
C ALA A 226 2.05 23.88 6.55
N LEU A 227 2.23 23.04 7.57
CA LEU A 227 1.53 23.19 8.84
C LEU A 227 2.32 24.11 9.77
N SER A 228 1.63 24.74 10.71
CA SER A 228 2.23 25.59 11.74
C SER A 228 1.65 25.21 13.09
N ILE A 229 2.27 24.23 13.75
CA ILE A 229 1.80 23.70 15.03
C ILE A 229 2.57 24.35 16.16
N SER A 230 1.84 24.83 17.17
CA SER A 230 2.44 25.36 18.40
C SER A 230 3.45 24.36 19.00
N PRO A 231 4.67 24.80 19.37
CA PRO A 231 5.61 23.94 20.10
C PRO A 231 5.15 23.67 21.54
N THR A 232 4.26 24.51 22.09
CA THR A 232 3.66 24.27 23.40
C THR A 232 2.54 23.25 23.27
N VAL A 233 2.70 22.13 23.98
CA VAL A 233 1.67 21.10 24.11
C VAL A 233 0.74 21.43 25.27
N PRO A 234 -0.58 21.47 25.06
CA PRO A 234 -1.52 21.60 26.17
C PRO A 234 -1.36 20.44 27.14
N SER A 235 -1.40 20.73 28.44
CA SER A 235 -1.54 19.69 29.46
C SER A 235 -2.88 18.98 29.25
N ARG A 236 -2.86 17.71 28.89
CA ARG A 236 -4.00 16.82 29.15
C ARG A 236 -3.87 16.38 30.60
N PRO A 237 -4.96 16.15 31.34
CA PRO A 237 -4.81 15.88 32.76
C PRO A 237 -4.38 14.43 32.98
N GLY A 238 -3.28 13.93 32.38
CA GLY A 238 -2.57 12.81 33.00
C GLY A 238 -2.36 13.17 34.47
N THR A 239 -2.87 12.36 35.39
CA THR A 239 -2.96 12.78 36.80
C THR A 239 -1.93 12.11 37.68
N ASP A 240 -1.71 12.70 38.84
CA ASP A 240 -0.91 12.14 39.93
C ASP A 240 -1.66 11.10 40.78
N ALA A 241 -2.97 10.90 40.53
CA ALA A 241 -3.83 10.01 41.31
C ALA A 241 -4.67 9.06 40.44
N PRO A 242 -4.72 7.75 40.76
CA PRO A 242 -5.56 6.74 40.09
C PRO A 242 -7.01 7.16 39.83
N THR A 243 -7.66 7.80 40.81
CA THR A 243 -9.09 8.11 40.75
C THR A 243 -9.44 9.23 39.78
N THR A 244 -8.47 10.08 39.44
CA THR A 244 -8.64 11.22 38.53
C THR A 244 -8.02 10.99 37.16
N ALA A 245 -7.38 9.85 36.95
CA ALA A 245 -6.72 9.51 35.69
C ALA A 245 -7.72 9.61 34.52
N PRO A 246 -7.35 10.30 33.43
CA PRO A 246 -8.25 10.55 32.31
C PRO A 246 -8.47 9.26 31.54
N ASP A 247 -9.71 9.04 31.11
CA ASP A 247 -10.06 7.90 30.29
C ASP A 247 -9.56 8.09 28.86
N ILE A 248 -8.74 7.17 28.40
CA ILE A 248 -8.19 7.14 27.04
C ILE A 248 -8.61 5.88 26.28
N THR A 249 -9.59 5.14 26.80
CA THR A 249 -10.09 3.88 26.25
C THR A 249 -10.52 4.08 24.79
N PRO A 250 -9.81 3.47 23.82
CA PRO A 250 -10.29 3.47 22.43
C PRO A 250 -11.54 2.61 22.28
N ALA A 251 -12.38 2.95 21.29
CA ALA A 251 -13.42 2.04 20.83
C ALA A 251 -12.77 0.78 20.21
N SER A 252 -13.47 -0.36 20.24
CA SER A 252 -12.97 -1.59 19.60
C SER A 252 -12.67 -1.36 18.11
N GLY A 253 -11.55 -1.90 17.65
CA GLY A 253 -11.01 -1.71 16.30
C GLY A 253 -10.56 -0.28 16.00
N SER A 254 -10.37 0.57 17.01
CA SER A 254 -9.95 1.97 16.86
C SER A 254 -8.74 2.30 17.74
N SER A 255 -8.15 3.46 17.50
CA SER A 255 -7.03 3.98 18.27
C SER A 255 -7.36 5.33 18.91
N THR A 256 -6.87 5.57 20.11
CA THR A 256 -6.83 6.88 20.76
C THR A 256 -5.38 7.37 20.75
N ALA A 257 -5.16 8.58 20.25
CA ALA A 257 -3.84 9.19 20.13
C ALA A 257 -3.85 10.65 20.60
N PHE A 258 -2.79 11.08 21.28
CA PHE A 258 -2.63 12.49 21.70
C PHE A 258 -1.20 12.81 22.13
N TYR A 259 -0.91 14.10 22.24
CA TYR A 259 0.25 14.63 22.96
C TYR A 259 -0.17 15.13 24.35
N ASP A 260 0.70 14.97 25.35
CA ASP A 260 0.50 15.50 26.71
C ASP A 260 1.77 16.19 27.21
N GLY A 261 1.63 17.46 27.59
CA GLY A 261 2.69 18.29 28.19
C GLY A 261 2.66 18.35 29.71
N THR A 262 1.90 17.48 30.38
CA THR A 262 1.79 17.48 31.84
C THR A 262 3.09 17.03 32.52
N ALA A 263 3.33 17.50 33.75
CA ALA A 263 4.48 17.05 34.51
C ALA A 263 4.27 15.61 35.05
N PHE A 264 5.34 14.84 35.15
CA PHE A 264 5.33 13.55 35.83
C PHE A 264 5.22 13.80 37.34
N ALA A 265 4.05 13.54 37.92
CA ALA A 265 3.71 13.94 39.29
C ALA A 265 3.11 12.81 40.14
N ALA A 266 2.73 11.68 39.54
CA ALA A 266 2.23 10.54 40.29
C ALA A 266 3.35 9.94 41.15
N ALA A 267 3.09 9.79 42.44
CA ALA A 267 4.02 9.20 43.40
C ALA A 267 3.94 7.66 43.45
N THR A 268 2.92 7.06 42.82
CA THR A 268 2.67 5.62 42.83
C THR A 268 2.55 5.14 41.39
N CYS A 269 3.45 4.23 41.01
CA CYS A 269 3.63 3.75 39.64
C CYS A 269 3.77 2.22 39.65
N GLY A 270 2.92 1.53 40.40
CA GLY A 270 3.00 0.07 40.55
C GLY A 270 4.31 -0.38 41.21
N ALA A 271 4.98 -1.39 40.63
CA ALA A 271 6.27 -1.86 41.15
C ALA A 271 7.41 -0.83 40.94
N ASN A 272 7.20 0.15 40.06
CA ASN A 272 8.09 1.29 39.85
C ASN A 272 7.83 2.44 40.83
N SER A 273 7.11 2.20 41.93
CA SER A 273 6.90 3.21 42.97
C SER A 273 8.24 3.76 43.49
N GLY A 274 8.47 5.07 43.29
CA GLY A 274 9.74 5.74 43.60
C GLY A 274 10.29 6.60 42.46
N VAL A 275 9.80 6.39 41.23
CA VAL A 275 10.00 7.29 40.08
C VAL A 275 8.70 8.01 39.72
N PRO A 276 8.76 9.23 39.18
CA PRO A 276 7.57 9.99 38.82
C PRO A 276 6.92 9.40 37.54
N CYS A 277 5.59 9.28 37.53
CA CYS A 277 4.83 8.88 36.34
C CYS A 277 3.65 9.81 36.03
N GLN A 278 3.06 9.60 34.86
CA GLN A 278 1.73 10.10 34.49
C GLN A 278 0.78 8.91 34.37
N LEU A 279 -0.45 9.05 34.89
CA LEU A 279 -1.45 7.98 34.87
C LEU A 279 -2.59 8.30 33.92
N TYR A 280 -2.99 7.30 33.14
CA TYR A 280 -4.14 7.29 32.23
C TYR A 280 -5.00 6.06 32.52
N LYS A 281 -6.30 6.13 32.25
CA LYS A 281 -7.23 5.01 32.48
C LYS A 281 -7.60 4.33 31.16
N VAL A 282 -7.59 3.00 31.18
CA VAL A 282 -7.99 2.14 30.05
C VAL A 282 -8.99 1.10 30.54
N THR A 283 -10.10 0.94 29.85
CA THR A 283 -11.16 -0.02 30.20
C THR A 283 -11.40 -1.00 29.05
N LEU A 284 -11.16 -2.29 29.29
CA LEU A 284 -11.45 -3.33 28.31
C LEU A 284 -12.80 -3.99 28.61
N PRO A 285 -13.79 -3.95 27.69
CA PRO A 285 -15.09 -4.57 27.90
C PRO A 285 -15.06 -6.10 27.77
N ALA A 286 -14.00 -6.65 27.18
CA ALA A 286 -13.76 -8.08 26.97
C ALA A 286 -12.26 -8.36 27.03
N ASP A 287 -11.87 -9.62 27.21
CA ASP A 287 -10.48 -10.04 27.10
C ASP A 287 -9.94 -9.70 25.69
N GLY A 288 -8.70 -9.20 25.62
CA GLY A 288 -8.10 -8.80 24.36
C GLY A 288 -6.71 -8.20 24.53
N SER A 289 -6.11 -7.83 23.41
CA SER A 289 -4.78 -7.22 23.35
C SER A 289 -4.91 -5.73 23.05
N ILE A 290 -4.17 -4.88 23.76
CA ILE A 290 -4.01 -3.48 23.37
C ILE A 290 -2.58 -3.23 22.90
N ASP A 291 -2.44 -2.46 21.83
CA ASP A 291 -1.13 -1.96 21.40
C ASP A 291 -0.93 -0.56 21.97
N VAL A 292 0.19 -0.37 22.65
CA VAL A 292 0.58 0.91 23.23
C VAL A 292 1.86 1.38 22.56
N THR A 293 1.88 2.66 22.22
CA THR A 293 3.05 3.34 21.70
C THR A 293 3.25 4.64 22.46
N VAL A 294 4.45 4.85 23.00
CA VAL A 294 4.85 6.06 23.70
C VAL A 294 6.06 6.69 23.00
N GLY A 295 6.04 8.01 22.84
CA GLY A 295 7.17 8.80 22.33
C GLY A 295 7.32 10.09 23.14
N TRP A 296 8.45 10.78 23.02
CA TRP A 296 8.73 11.97 23.84
C TRP A 296 9.70 12.94 23.15
N SER A 297 9.80 14.16 23.69
CA SER A 297 10.41 15.32 23.02
C SER A 297 11.95 15.39 23.09
N ASN A 298 12.61 14.48 23.81
CA ASN A 298 14.04 14.56 24.11
C ASN A 298 14.67 13.17 24.23
N THR A 299 15.87 13.06 24.82
CA THR A 299 16.62 11.79 24.95
C THR A 299 16.42 11.09 26.29
N ALA A 300 15.39 11.47 27.06
CA ALA A 300 15.08 10.83 28.32
C ALA A 300 14.76 9.34 28.16
N ASP A 301 14.81 8.61 29.27
CA ASP A 301 14.33 7.24 29.35
C ASP A 301 12.92 7.20 29.93
N LEU A 302 11.99 6.69 29.14
CA LEU A 302 10.58 6.55 29.50
C LEU A 302 10.12 5.15 29.16
N GLY A 303 9.22 4.62 29.99
CA GLY A 303 8.50 3.40 29.70
C GLY A 303 7.00 3.51 29.95
N ALA A 304 6.23 2.57 29.42
CA ALA A 304 4.79 2.45 29.62
C ALA A 304 4.41 1.11 30.26
N TYR A 305 3.61 1.15 31.33
CA TYR A 305 3.26 -0.02 32.14
C TYR A 305 1.76 -0.08 32.43
N ILE A 306 1.20 -1.29 32.46
CA ILE A 306 -0.19 -1.52 32.86
C ILE A 306 -0.25 -1.87 34.35
N LEU A 307 -0.97 -1.04 35.10
CA LEU A 307 -1.20 -1.18 36.53
C LEU A 307 -2.64 -1.62 36.82
N THR A 308 -2.84 -2.18 38.02
CA THR A 308 -4.17 -2.34 38.61
C THR A 308 -4.92 -1.01 38.66
N GLU A 309 -6.25 -1.04 38.71
CA GLU A 309 -7.09 0.18 38.73
C GLU A 309 -6.73 1.16 39.86
N ASP A 310 -6.20 0.66 40.98
CA ASP A 310 -5.75 1.47 42.10
C ASP A 310 -4.28 1.95 42.00
N GLY A 311 -3.58 1.58 40.93
CA GLY A 311 -2.19 1.95 40.65
C GLY A 311 -1.14 1.29 41.56
N THR A 312 -1.52 0.34 42.40
CA THR A 312 -0.62 -0.21 43.43
C THR A 312 0.27 -1.35 42.94
N ALA A 313 -0.08 -2.04 41.86
CA ALA A 313 0.68 -3.18 41.34
C ALA A 313 0.69 -3.19 39.81
N ASP A 314 1.78 -3.72 39.24
CA ASP A 314 1.86 -4.01 37.80
C ASP A 314 1.04 -5.27 37.49
N VAL A 315 0.28 -5.25 36.39
CA VAL A 315 -0.56 -6.38 36.00
C VAL A 315 0.26 -7.51 35.40
N ILE A 316 1.34 -7.19 34.68
CA ILE A 316 2.10 -8.18 33.88
C ILE A 316 3.41 -8.62 34.58
N GLY A 317 3.80 -7.99 35.70
CA GLY A 317 4.91 -8.40 36.55
C GLY A 317 6.31 -8.08 35.99
N PHE A 318 7.18 -7.48 36.81
CA PHE A 318 8.57 -7.16 36.44
C PHE A 318 9.42 -8.44 36.26
N PRO A 319 10.37 -8.53 35.28
CA PRO A 319 10.90 -7.47 34.41
C PRO A 319 10.32 -7.39 32.98
N ASP A 320 9.42 -8.29 32.58
CA ASP A 320 9.03 -8.47 31.16
C ASP A 320 7.72 -7.73 30.77
N SER A 321 7.31 -6.68 31.49
CA SER A 321 5.92 -6.19 31.48
C SER A 321 5.67 -4.76 31.00
N GLY A 322 6.70 -4.04 30.55
CA GLY A 322 6.57 -2.67 30.07
C GLY A 322 7.00 -2.51 28.61
N CYS A 323 6.47 -1.48 27.97
CA CYS A 323 7.23 -0.77 26.94
C CYS A 323 8.41 -0.13 27.70
N ASP A 324 9.59 -0.76 27.70
CA ASP A 324 10.85 -0.24 28.27
C ASP A 324 11.99 -1.13 27.76
N VAL A 325 12.18 -1.16 26.44
CA VAL A 325 13.13 -2.08 25.78
C VAL A 325 14.30 -1.32 25.16
N LEU A 326 14.07 -0.06 24.79
CA LEU A 326 15.09 0.73 24.10
C LEU A 326 15.99 1.49 25.09
N GLY A 327 15.50 1.76 26.31
CA GLY A 327 16.23 2.47 27.35
C GLY A 327 16.61 3.90 26.96
N ASN A 328 17.66 4.44 27.58
CA ASN A 328 18.04 5.85 27.43
C ASN A 328 18.84 6.17 26.14
N GLY A 329 18.74 7.42 25.67
CA GLY A 329 19.61 7.98 24.62
C GLY A 329 18.91 8.34 23.31
N ALA A 330 19.69 8.78 22.31
CA ALA A 330 19.17 9.26 21.03
C ALA A 330 18.44 8.19 20.19
N ASP A 331 18.75 6.91 20.45
CA ASP A 331 18.11 5.76 19.83
C ASP A 331 16.90 5.22 20.66
N GLY A 332 16.63 5.81 21.84
CA GLY A 332 15.55 5.39 22.76
C GLY A 332 14.16 5.92 22.40
N GLY A 333 14.06 6.87 21.47
CA GLY A 333 12.84 7.62 21.17
C GLY A 333 11.84 6.91 20.27
N GLN A 334 11.02 6.06 20.88
CA GLN A 334 9.63 5.64 20.64
C GLN A 334 9.55 4.17 21.01
N GLU A 335 8.75 3.85 22.03
CA GLU A 335 8.54 2.49 22.48
C GLU A 335 7.16 1.99 22.11
N SER A 336 7.09 0.73 21.70
CA SER A 336 5.85 0.07 21.32
C SER A 336 5.80 -1.33 21.93
N CYS A 337 4.64 -1.70 22.47
CA CYS A 337 4.41 -3.01 23.07
C CYS A 337 2.93 -3.40 22.96
N THR A 338 2.67 -4.70 23.03
CA THR A 338 1.33 -5.28 23.05
C THR A 338 1.06 -5.87 24.42
N PHE A 339 -0.07 -5.54 25.03
CA PHE A 339 -0.50 -6.05 26.32
C PHE A 339 -1.75 -6.93 26.18
N ASP A 340 -1.63 -8.21 26.53
CA ASP A 340 -2.78 -9.11 26.65
C ASP A 340 -3.45 -8.96 28.02
N LEU A 341 -4.68 -8.46 28.03
CA LEU A 341 -5.43 -8.10 29.23
C LEU A 341 -6.77 -8.82 29.28
N THR A 342 -7.22 -9.16 30.50
CA THR A 342 -8.60 -9.58 30.73
C THR A 342 -9.54 -8.38 30.71
N ALA A 343 -10.84 -8.61 30.58
CA ALA A 343 -11.84 -7.55 30.76
C ALA A 343 -11.69 -6.87 32.13
N GLY A 344 -11.63 -5.55 32.15
CA GLY A 344 -11.40 -4.79 33.38
C GLY A 344 -10.97 -3.35 33.15
N THR A 345 -10.83 -2.61 34.26
CA THR A 345 -10.27 -1.26 34.28
C THR A 345 -8.83 -1.32 34.75
N TYR A 346 -7.95 -0.61 34.06
CA TYR A 346 -6.53 -0.54 34.32
C TYR A 346 -6.05 0.90 34.29
N LEU A 347 -4.84 1.12 34.83
CA LEU A 347 -4.10 2.35 34.58
C LEU A 347 -2.94 2.06 33.65
N LEU A 348 -2.77 2.91 32.65
CA LEU A 348 -1.56 3.01 31.86
C LEU A 348 -0.68 4.07 32.50
N ALA A 349 0.47 3.67 33.02
CA ALA A 349 1.46 4.55 33.62
C ALA A 349 2.59 4.82 32.63
N VAL A 350 2.83 6.09 32.29
CA VAL A 350 4.05 6.50 31.58
C VAL A 350 5.05 6.96 32.61
N VAL A 351 6.14 6.20 32.76
CA VAL A 351 7.11 6.33 33.84
C VAL A 351 8.37 6.99 33.31
N PHE A 352 8.90 7.98 34.04
CA PHE A 352 10.15 8.65 33.70
C PHE A 352 11.31 8.09 34.55
N PHE A 353 12.30 7.50 33.89
CA PHE A 353 13.45 6.86 34.51
C PHE A 353 14.68 7.76 34.60
N GLY A 354 14.59 9.02 34.16
CA GLY A 354 15.73 9.94 34.07
C GLY A 354 16.49 10.14 35.37
N ASP A 355 15.83 9.99 36.53
CA ASP A 355 16.44 10.10 37.86
C ASP A 355 17.45 8.97 38.17
N PHE A 356 17.42 7.86 37.43
CA PHE A 356 18.38 6.76 37.57
C PHE A 356 19.71 7.01 36.84
N TYR A 357 19.77 8.03 35.99
CA TYR A 357 20.94 8.33 35.16
C TYR A 357 21.81 9.45 35.73
N ALA A 358 23.09 9.45 35.35
CA ALA A 358 24.08 10.45 35.72
C ALA A 358 24.80 10.98 34.45
N PRO A 359 24.60 12.26 34.06
CA PRO A 359 23.71 13.24 34.68
C PRO A 359 22.23 12.81 34.60
N VAL A 360 21.39 13.35 35.48
CA VAL A 360 19.94 13.14 35.44
C VAL A 360 19.41 13.62 34.09
N ASP A 361 18.59 12.80 33.44
CA ASP A 361 18.01 13.18 32.16
C ASP A 361 17.03 14.35 32.32
N PRO A 362 16.92 15.24 31.33
CA PRO A 362 15.90 16.27 31.36
C PRO A 362 14.50 15.64 31.23
N VAL A 363 13.54 16.13 32.03
CA VAL A 363 12.12 15.77 31.86
C VAL A 363 11.67 16.20 30.45
N PRO A 364 10.98 15.34 29.68
CA PRO A 364 10.41 15.74 28.39
C PRO A 364 9.44 16.91 28.51
N ASP A 365 9.44 17.79 27.51
CA ASP A 365 8.45 18.87 27.40
C ASP A 365 7.06 18.31 27.06
N TRP A 366 7.02 17.13 26.43
CA TRP A 366 5.80 16.41 26.11
C TRP A 366 6.07 14.92 25.89
N ILE A 367 5.00 14.13 26.02
CA ILE A 367 4.90 12.76 25.50
C ILE A 367 3.86 12.69 24.37
N SER A 368 4.01 11.72 23.48
CA SER A 368 2.97 11.24 22.58
C SER A 368 2.52 9.86 23.06
N LEU A 369 1.22 9.63 23.12
CA LEU A 369 0.65 8.34 23.49
C LEU A 369 -0.36 7.90 22.44
N SER A 370 -0.23 6.65 21.98
CA SER A 370 -1.21 5.97 21.15
C SER A 370 -1.60 4.65 21.80
N VAL A 371 -2.91 4.39 21.90
CA VAL A 371 -3.47 3.13 22.40
C VAL A 371 -4.47 2.61 21.38
N THR A 372 -4.27 1.40 20.89
CA THR A 372 -5.15 0.72 19.93
C THR A 372 -5.87 -0.44 20.62
N ALA A 373 -7.19 -0.48 20.50
CA ALA A 373 -7.99 -1.62 20.94
C ALA A 373 -8.16 -2.66 19.83
N PRO A 374 -8.40 -3.94 20.21
CA PRO A 374 -8.59 -5.03 19.27
C PRO A 374 -9.93 -4.94 18.52
#